data_AF-A0A2K0WGP9-F1
#
_entry.id   AF-A0A2K0WGP9-F1
#
_cell.length_a   1.000
_cell.length_b   1.000
_cell.length_c   1.000
_cell.angle_alpha   90.00
_cell.angle_beta   90.00
_cell.angle_gamma   90.00
#
_symmetry.space_group_name_H-M   'P 1'
#
loop_
_entity.id
_entity.type
_entity.pdbx_description
1 polymer ?
#
loop_
_entity_poly.entity_id
_entity_poly.type
_entity_poly.pdbx_seq_one_letter_code
_entity_poly.pdbx_strand_id
1 'polypeptide(L)'
;MGLFSNIWDGIKSAGRWVIDHAGDIASAVAAVAKVASHLLTLDTSTPSFAANAILKSQENATESQMLAAYHENFGYASDRLAATAKAGVKAPPKMTGKTITIDDGLVGLWTYPEGLSSDGNPSASMYQDLSAFMGTMNIPVSWKDDSGVVHDTVNELGQVLFAKTGPKDLTVLSKSENPIVEVNAEVPTQDGFIHACHVYYPIPMGNGEERNSLHSAIRLSYTTKA
;
A
#
# COMPACT_ATOMS: atom_id res chain seq x y z
N MET A 1 23.30 1.98 -1.27
CA MET A 1 22.16 2.73 -1.83
C MET A 1 21.17 1.67 -2.30
N GLY A 2 19.98 1.61 -1.71
CA GLY A 2 19.01 0.53 -1.95
C GLY A 2 18.48 0.57 -3.37
N LEU A 3 18.28 -0.60 -3.96
CA LEU A 3 17.74 -0.81 -5.32
C LEU A 3 16.26 -0.38 -5.48
N PHE A 4 15.67 0.24 -4.46
CA PHE A 4 14.24 0.58 -4.39
C PHE A 4 14.09 2.02 -3.90
N SER A 5 13.21 2.79 -4.54
CA SER A 5 12.73 4.10 -4.05
C SER A 5 11.88 3.98 -2.77
N ASN A 6 11.67 2.75 -2.28
CA ASN A 6 10.77 2.40 -1.19
C ASN A 6 11.40 1.42 -0.21
N ILE A 7 10.78 1.32 0.97
CA ILE A 7 11.17 0.38 2.01
C ILE A 7 10.07 -0.68 2.12
N TRP A 8 10.26 -1.76 1.35
CA TRP A 8 9.34 -2.90 1.29
C TRP A 8 9.69 -4.00 2.28
N ASP A 9 10.98 -4.37 2.36
CA ASP A 9 11.45 -5.36 3.31
C ASP A 9 12.02 -4.69 4.55
N GLY A 10 11.13 -4.34 5.47
CA GLY A 10 11.51 -3.88 6.80
C GLY A 10 10.56 -2.83 7.33
N ILE A 11 9.45 -3.27 7.91
CA ILE A 11 8.48 -2.42 8.60
C ILE A 11 9.15 -1.53 9.64
N LYS A 12 10.15 -2.06 10.35
CA LYS A 12 10.96 -1.30 11.32
C LYS A 12 11.80 -0.21 10.66
N SER A 13 12.45 -0.51 9.53
CA SER A 13 13.21 0.50 8.77
C SER A 13 12.30 1.54 8.11
N ALA A 14 11.10 1.15 7.66
CA ALA A 14 10.12 2.04 7.07
C ALA A 14 9.60 3.04 8.12
N GLY A 15 9.17 2.55 9.28
CA GLY A 15 8.77 3.42 10.39
C GLY A 15 9.92 4.31 10.86
N ARG A 16 11.15 3.77 10.96
CA ARG A 16 12.31 4.58 11.35
C ARG A 16 12.58 5.70 10.34
N TRP A 17 12.50 5.40 9.04
CA TRP A 17 12.70 6.39 7.99
C TRP A 17 11.72 7.55 8.10
N VAL A 18 10.43 7.28 8.37
CA VAL A 18 9.42 8.32 8.55
C VAL A 18 9.81 9.29 9.66
N ILE A 19 10.22 8.78 10.82
CA ILE A 19 10.65 9.61 11.95
C ILE A 19 11.88 10.45 11.60
N ASP A 20 12.85 9.85 10.92
CA ASP A 20 14.11 10.52 10.58
C ASP A 20 13.94 11.61 9.50
N HIS A 21 12.83 11.60 8.75
CA HIS A 21 12.61 12.51 7.60
C HIS A 21 11.35 13.39 7.73
N ALA A 22 10.53 13.21 8.78
CA ALA A 22 9.38 14.06 9.04
C ALA A 22 9.83 15.41 9.61
N GLY A 23 9.44 16.50 8.95
CA GLY A 23 9.55 17.86 9.48
C GLY A 23 8.56 18.11 10.63
N ASP A 24 7.48 17.33 10.68
CA ASP A 24 6.53 17.28 11.79
C ASP A 24 6.30 15.82 12.23
N ILE A 25 7.12 15.38 13.18
CA ILE A 25 7.04 14.02 13.75
C ILE A 25 5.70 13.78 14.44
N ALA A 26 5.13 14.78 15.10
CA ALA A 26 3.86 14.64 15.83
C ALA A 26 2.71 14.33 14.86
N SER A 27 2.65 15.02 13.73
CA SER A 27 1.66 14.75 12.66
C SER A 27 1.84 13.35 12.05
N ALA A 28 3.08 12.92 11.79
CA ALA A 28 3.36 11.58 11.28
C ALA A 28 2.94 10.48 12.27
N VAL A 29 3.25 10.66 13.56
CA VAL A 29 2.87 9.74 14.63
C VAL A 29 1.35 9.66 14.79
N ALA A 30 0.66 10.81 14.76
CA ALA A 30 -0.79 10.88 14.88
C ALA A 30 -1.50 10.18 13.72
N ALA A 31 -1.01 10.34 12.48
CA ALA A 31 -1.59 9.68 11.31
C ALA A 31 -1.53 8.14 11.42
N VAL A 32 -0.37 7.61 11.82
CA VAL A 32 -0.19 6.17 12.04
C VAL A 32 -1.05 5.65 13.19
N ALA A 33 -1.11 6.38 14.31
CA ALA A 33 -1.95 6.02 15.45
C ALA A 33 -3.44 6.03 15.10
N LYS A 34 -3.89 7.01 14.31
CA LYS A 34 -5.28 7.10 13.81
C LYS A 34 -5.65 5.88 12.97
N VAL A 35 -4.77 5.49 12.04
CA VAL A 35 -5.01 4.31 11.19
C VAL A 35 -4.99 3.01 11.98
N ALA A 36 -4.00 2.83 12.86
CA ALA A 36 -3.95 1.69 13.75
C ALA A 36 -5.24 1.58 14.59
N SER A 37 -5.72 2.70 15.12
CA SER A 37 -6.98 2.77 15.88
C SER A 37 -8.19 2.41 15.03
N HIS A 38 -8.29 2.95 13.80
CA HIS A 38 -9.39 2.65 12.88
C HIS A 38 -9.43 1.16 12.50
N LEU A 39 -8.27 0.57 12.17
CA LEU A 39 -8.16 -0.85 11.84
C LEU A 39 -8.42 -1.75 13.04
N LEU A 40 -8.15 -1.28 14.26
CA LEU A 40 -8.51 -1.99 15.49
C LEU A 40 -10.02 -1.98 15.75
N THR A 41 -10.73 -0.90 15.42
CA THR A 41 -12.20 -0.87 15.54
C THR A 41 -12.93 -1.76 14.54
N LEU A 42 -12.28 -2.07 13.41
CA LEU A 42 -12.81 -2.99 12.40
C LEU A 42 -12.52 -4.46 12.73
N ASP A 43 -11.58 -4.73 13.64
CA ASP A 43 -11.33 -6.07 14.15
C ASP A 43 -12.17 -6.36 15.40
N THR A 44 -13.25 -7.11 15.21
CA THR A 44 -14.15 -7.56 16.28
C THR A 44 -13.52 -8.55 17.26
N SER A 45 -12.29 -9.02 17.02
CA SER A 45 -11.54 -9.91 17.91
C SER A 45 -10.68 -9.18 18.96
N THR A 46 -10.55 -7.85 18.87
CA THR A 46 -9.86 -7.01 19.86
C THR A 46 -10.83 -6.03 20.53
N PRO A 47 -10.80 -5.86 21.86
CA PRO A 47 -11.77 -5.02 22.55
C PRO A 47 -11.69 -3.56 22.07
N SER A 48 -12.85 -3.01 21.69
CA SER A 48 -13.06 -1.64 21.16
C SER A 48 -12.59 -0.49 22.08
N PHE A 49 -12.11 -0.81 23.29
CA PHE A 49 -11.56 0.12 24.26
C PHE A 49 -10.18 0.69 23.89
N ALA A 50 -9.45 0.10 22.93
CA ALA A 50 -8.06 0.48 22.63
C ALA A 50 -7.90 1.75 21.77
N ALA A 51 -8.79 2.01 20.81
CA ALA A 51 -8.65 3.13 19.87
C ALA A 51 -8.68 4.52 20.54
N ASN A 52 -9.65 4.74 21.45
CA ASN A 52 -9.75 5.98 22.22
C ASN A 52 -8.65 6.10 23.29
N ALA A 53 -8.13 4.98 23.79
CA ALA A 53 -7.03 4.97 24.75
C ALA A 53 -5.69 5.35 24.08
N ILE A 54 -5.43 4.91 22.84
CA ILE A 54 -4.22 5.26 22.09
C ILE A 54 -4.17 6.77 21.82
N LEU A 55 -5.26 7.35 21.29
CA LEU A 55 -5.33 8.79 21.00
C LEU A 55 -5.23 9.65 22.27
N LYS A 56 -5.95 9.29 23.35
CA LYS A 56 -5.87 10.02 24.63
C LYS A 56 -4.56 9.82 25.39
N SER A 57 -3.89 8.68 25.21
CA SER A 57 -2.57 8.45 25.81
C SER A 57 -1.49 9.34 25.20
N GLN A 58 -1.65 9.76 23.95
CA GLN A 58 -0.70 10.65 23.27
C GLN A 58 -0.82 12.12 23.69
N GLU A 59 -1.98 12.57 24.18
CA GLU A 59 -2.17 13.97 24.64
C GLU A 59 -1.33 14.31 25.89
N ASN A 60 -0.90 13.31 26.67
CA ASN A 60 -0.09 13.49 27.88
C ASN A 60 1.22 12.66 27.89
N ALA A 61 1.58 12.05 26.76
CA ALA A 61 2.79 11.23 26.66
C ALA A 61 4.04 12.10 26.47
N THR A 62 5.16 11.65 27.05
CA THR A 62 6.47 12.19 26.69
C THR A 62 6.82 11.82 25.25
N GLU A 63 7.64 12.63 24.57
CA GLU A 63 8.10 12.33 23.20
C GLU A 63 8.69 10.92 23.07
N SER A 64 9.41 10.45 24.09
CA SER A 64 9.98 9.10 24.12
C SER A 64 8.91 7.99 24.15
N GLN A 65 7.80 8.22 24.85
CA GLN A 65 6.66 7.28 24.88
C GLN A 65 5.89 7.28 23.56
N MET A 66 5.71 8.46 22.95
CA MET A 66 5.10 8.56 21.62
C MET A 66 5.91 7.81 20.56
N LEU A 67 7.24 7.91 20.62
CA LEU A 67 8.13 7.26 19.67
C LEU A 67 8.19 5.73 19.86
N ALA A 68 8.11 5.24 21.10
CA ALA A 68 8.00 3.81 21.37
C ALA A 68 6.67 3.25 20.83
N ALA A 69 5.55 3.92 21.12
CA ALA A 69 4.24 3.54 20.62
C ALA A 69 4.13 3.63 19.08
N TYR A 70 4.88 4.54 18.46
CA TYR A 70 4.89 4.69 17.01
C TYR A 70 5.33 3.40 16.29
N HIS A 71 6.43 2.77 16.72
CA HIS A 71 6.92 1.56 16.08
C HIS A 71 5.92 0.39 16.20
N GLU A 72 5.24 0.28 17.34
CA GLU A 72 4.19 -0.72 17.55
C GLU A 72 2.96 -0.43 16.68
N ASN A 73 2.49 0.82 16.64
CA ASN A 73 1.36 1.23 15.81
C ASN A 73 1.67 1.08 14.31
N PHE A 74 2.90 1.38 13.89
CA PHE A 74 3.34 1.21 12.50
C PHE A 74 3.38 -0.27 12.12
N GLY A 75 3.90 -1.12 13.01
CA GLY A 75 3.86 -2.58 12.86
C GLY A 75 2.45 -3.12 12.73
N TYR A 76 1.58 -2.74 13.67
CA TYR A 76 0.18 -3.13 13.66
C TYR A 76 -0.56 -2.67 12.40
N ALA A 77 -0.36 -1.40 11.99
CA ALA A 77 -0.94 -0.89 10.75
C ALA A 77 -0.46 -1.68 9.53
N SER A 78 0.82 -2.06 9.49
CA SER A 78 1.39 -2.87 8.40
C SER A 78 0.69 -4.22 8.28
N ASP A 79 0.57 -4.96 9.39
CA ASP A 79 -0.06 -6.29 9.42
C ASP A 79 -1.53 -6.20 8.98
N ARG A 80 -2.23 -5.14 9.39
CA ARG A 80 -3.63 -4.92 9.05
C ARG A 80 -3.83 -4.48 7.61
N LEU A 81 -2.98 -3.60 7.07
CA LEU A 81 -3.00 -3.30 5.65
C LEU A 81 -2.79 -4.57 4.83
N ALA A 82 -1.85 -5.43 5.22
CA ALA A 82 -1.60 -6.72 4.56
C ALA A 82 -2.84 -7.63 4.60
N ALA A 83 -3.47 -7.74 5.77
CA ALA A 83 -4.67 -8.55 5.95
C ALA A 83 -5.85 -8.03 5.13
N THR A 84 -6.07 -6.71 5.12
CA THR A 84 -7.11 -6.07 4.31
C THR A 84 -6.84 -6.26 2.82
N ALA A 85 -5.60 -6.07 2.36
CA ALA A 85 -5.24 -6.31 0.96
C ALA A 85 -5.49 -7.76 0.55
N LYS A 86 -5.13 -8.72 1.42
CA LYS A 86 -5.40 -10.13 1.21
C LYS A 86 -6.90 -10.45 1.12
N ALA A 87 -7.73 -9.80 1.94
CA ALA A 87 -9.17 -10.00 1.92
C ALA A 87 -9.85 -9.33 0.72
N GLY A 88 -9.31 -8.20 0.24
CA GLY A 88 -9.84 -7.45 -0.90
C GLY A 88 -9.56 -8.11 -2.25
N VAL A 89 -8.49 -8.91 -2.36
CA VAL A 89 -8.25 -9.73 -3.56
C VAL A 89 -9.36 -10.77 -3.70
N LYS A 90 -10.20 -10.58 -4.73
CA LYS A 90 -11.27 -11.53 -5.06
C LYS A 90 -10.66 -12.86 -5.48
N ALA A 91 -11.33 -13.95 -5.11
CA ALA A 91 -10.97 -15.27 -5.58
C ALA A 91 -11.00 -15.29 -7.13
N PRO A 92 -9.99 -15.90 -7.78
CA PRO A 92 -9.93 -15.93 -9.23
C PRO A 92 -11.17 -16.65 -9.80
N PRO A 93 -11.70 -16.19 -10.95
CA PRO A 93 -12.80 -16.88 -11.62
C PRO A 93 -12.39 -18.33 -11.92
N LYS A 94 -13.34 -19.25 -11.79
CA LYS A 94 -13.09 -20.67 -12.09
C LYS A 94 -12.74 -20.81 -13.58
N MET A 95 -11.47 -21.00 -13.87
CA MET A 95 -10.99 -21.34 -15.20
C MET A 95 -11.20 -22.83 -15.47
N THR A 96 -11.51 -23.18 -16.71
CA THR A 96 -11.63 -24.57 -17.15
C THR A 96 -10.24 -25.18 -17.37
N GLY A 97 -10.05 -26.42 -16.94
CA GLY A 97 -8.78 -27.13 -17.06
C GLY A 97 -7.90 -27.03 -15.82
N LYS A 98 -6.64 -27.46 -15.94
CA LYS A 98 -5.64 -27.37 -14.87
C LYS A 98 -5.11 -25.94 -14.83
N THR A 99 -5.09 -25.33 -13.64
CA THR A 99 -4.60 -23.97 -13.44
C THR A 99 -3.47 -23.94 -12.41
N ILE A 100 -2.64 -22.91 -12.50
CA ILE A 100 -1.64 -22.56 -11.51
C ILE A 100 -2.01 -21.17 -10.98
N THR A 101 -2.05 -21.04 -9.66
CA THR A 101 -2.29 -19.76 -8.98
C THR A 101 -1.05 -19.41 -8.15
N ILE A 102 -0.54 -18.19 -8.37
CA ILE A 102 0.54 -17.59 -7.61
C ILE A 102 -0.08 -16.42 -6.82
N ASP A 103 0.10 -16.41 -5.51
CA ASP A 103 -0.59 -15.47 -4.61
C ASP A 103 0.39 -14.94 -3.56
N ASP A 104 0.73 -13.66 -3.65
CA ASP A 104 1.66 -13.02 -2.73
C ASP A 104 1.36 -11.54 -2.50
N GLY A 105 1.99 -10.94 -1.50
CA GLY A 105 1.76 -9.57 -1.08
C GLY A 105 3.01 -8.86 -0.61
N LEU A 106 2.96 -7.54 -0.72
CA LEU A 106 4.00 -6.59 -0.40
C LEU A 106 3.42 -5.57 0.58
N VAL A 107 4.17 -5.18 1.60
CA VAL A 107 3.79 -4.10 2.53
C VAL A 107 5.00 -3.21 2.76
N GLY A 108 4.81 -1.90 2.77
CA GLY A 108 5.91 -0.98 2.95
C GLY A 108 5.57 0.46 2.64
N LEU A 109 6.62 1.25 2.41
CA LEU A 109 6.51 2.71 2.35
C LEU A 109 7.05 3.26 1.03
N TRP A 110 6.20 3.95 0.27
CA TRP A 110 6.65 4.88 -0.77
C TRP A 110 6.99 6.23 -0.12
N THR A 111 8.23 6.68 -0.28
CA THR A 111 8.70 7.93 0.33
C THR A 111 8.19 9.18 -0.39
N TYR A 112 8.01 9.08 -1.71
CA TYR A 112 7.53 10.15 -2.59
C TYR A 112 6.53 9.58 -3.60
N PRO A 113 5.28 9.31 -3.18
CA PRO A 113 4.25 8.79 -4.04
C PRO A 113 3.76 9.88 -5.01
N GLU A 114 4.01 9.69 -6.30
CA GLU A 114 3.52 10.61 -7.34
C GLU A 114 2.21 10.11 -7.99
N GLY A 115 1.83 8.85 -7.76
CA GLY A 115 0.60 8.27 -8.31
C GLY A 115 0.69 8.06 -9.82
N LEU A 116 -0.27 8.62 -10.56
CA LEU A 116 -0.25 8.67 -12.02
C LEU A 116 0.39 9.96 -12.55
N SER A 117 1.20 9.86 -13.61
CA SER A 117 1.67 10.98 -14.40
C SER A 117 0.54 11.59 -15.25
N SER A 118 0.83 12.74 -15.90
CA SER A 118 -0.17 13.51 -16.68
C SER A 118 -0.76 12.77 -17.88
N ASP A 119 -0.08 11.74 -18.36
CA ASP A 119 -0.51 10.83 -19.42
C ASP A 119 -1.33 9.63 -18.89
N GLY A 120 -1.61 9.59 -17.59
CA GLY A 120 -2.40 8.54 -16.95
C GLY A 120 -1.62 7.28 -16.62
N ASN A 121 -0.30 7.24 -16.83
CA ASN A 121 0.54 6.09 -16.49
C ASN A 121 1.02 6.15 -15.04
N PRO A 122 1.33 5.02 -14.39
CA PRO A 122 2.00 5.04 -13.10
C PRO A 122 3.33 5.81 -13.17
N SER A 123 3.64 6.55 -12.11
CA SER A 123 4.96 7.17 -11.96
C SER A 123 6.08 6.14 -12.12
N ALA A 124 7.25 6.59 -12.60
CA ALA A 124 8.35 5.69 -12.91
C ALA A 124 8.78 4.82 -11.71
N SER A 125 8.75 5.38 -10.49
CA SER A 125 9.04 4.64 -9.25
C SER A 125 7.99 3.55 -9.00
N MET A 126 6.70 3.91 -8.98
CA MET A 126 5.61 2.95 -8.77
C MET A 126 5.59 1.84 -9.83
N TYR A 127 5.87 2.17 -11.09
CA TYR A 127 6.02 1.18 -12.16
C TYR A 127 7.18 0.22 -11.88
N GLN A 128 8.36 0.75 -11.53
CA GLN A 128 9.55 -0.06 -11.24
C GLN A 128 9.32 -0.98 -10.04
N ASP A 129 8.71 -0.48 -8.97
CA ASP A 129 8.39 -1.26 -7.79
C ASP A 129 7.39 -2.38 -8.09
N LEU A 130 6.32 -2.07 -8.83
CA LEU A 130 5.32 -3.05 -9.25
C LEU A 130 5.91 -4.10 -10.19
N SER A 131 6.73 -3.67 -11.15
CA SER A 131 7.44 -4.55 -12.08
C SER A 131 8.38 -5.51 -11.34
N ALA A 132 9.15 -4.99 -10.38
CA ALA A 132 10.04 -5.80 -9.56
C ALA A 132 9.25 -6.80 -8.72
N PHE A 133 8.16 -6.38 -8.08
CA PHE A 133 7.30 -7.26 -7.30
C PHE A 133 6.70 -8.38 -8.14
N MET A 134 6.11 -8.06 -9.30
CA MET A 134 5.61 -9.05 -10.26
C MET A 134 6.72 -10.01 -10.72
N GLY A 135 7.93 -9.48 -10.95
CA GLY A 135 9.11 -10.28 -11.29
C GLY A 135 9.50 -11.29 -10.22
N THR A 136 9.43 -10.93 -8.93
CA THR A 136 9.70 -11.87 -7.82
C THR A 136 8.69 -13.01 -7.75
N MET A 137 7.46 -12.77 -8.19
CA MET A 137 6.39 -13.77 -8.26
C MET A 137 6.41 -14.59 -9.56
N ASN A 138 7.36 -14.33 -10.48
CA ASN A 138 7.35 -14.88 -11.84
C ASN A 138 6.05 -14.60 -12.62
N ILE A 139 5.39 -13.46 -12.35
CA ILE A 139 4.25 -13.01 -13.13
C ILE A 139 4.78 -12.34 -14.40
N PRO A 140 4.26 -12.66 -15.60
CA PRO A 140 4.64 -11.98 -16.83
C PRO A 140 4.37 -10.47 -16.74
N VAL A 141 5.39 -9.66 -17.05
CA VAL A 141 5.29 -8.19 -17.08
C VAL A 141 4.68 -7.65 -18.38
N SER A 142 4.64 -8.49 -19.42
CA SER A 142 4.04 -8.17 -20.70
C SER A 142 3.52 -9.44 -21.36
N TRP A 143 2.51 -9.32 -22.21
CA TRP A 143 2.02 -10.42 -23.04
C TRP A 143 1.58 -9.92 -24.41
N LYS A 144 1.33 -10.85 -25.34
CA LYS A 144 0.88 -10.54 -26.70
C LYS A 144 -0.48 -11.16 -26.92
N ASP A 145 -1.43 -10.37 -27.39
CA ASP A 145 -2.78 -10.86 -27.71
C ASP A 145 -2.82 -11.59 -29.06
N ASP A 146 -3.97 -12.17 -29.39
CA ASP A 146 -4.19 -12.88 -30.65
C ASP A 146 -4.05 -11.96 -31.89
N SER A 147 -4.20 -10.64 -31.71
CA SER A 147 -4.04 -9.65 -32.77
C SER A 147 -2.57 -9.25 -32.99
N GLY A 148 -1.71 -9.63 -32.06
CA GLY A 148 -0.29 -9.36 -32.05
C GLY A 148 0.12 -8.05 -31.37
N VAL A 149 -0.80 -7.39 -30.68
CA VAL A 149 -0.54 -6.23 -29.84
C VAL A 149 0.15 -6.68 -28.56
N VAL A 150 1.19 -5.94 -28.17
CA VAL A 150 1.91 -6.16 -26.91
C VAL A 150 1.24 -5.33 -25.81
N HIS A 151 0.81 -6.02 -24.77
CA HIS A 151 0.22 -5.46 -23.56
C HIS A 151 1.29 -5.37 -22.47
N ASP A 152 1.46 -4.17 -21.90
CA ASP A 152 2.30 -3.97 -20.71
C ASP A 152 1.42 -4.16 -19.47
N THR A 153 1.52 -5.32 -18.87
CA THR A 153 0.69 -5.73 -17.73
C THR A 153 0.98 -4.89 -16.50
N VAL A 154 2.23 -4.47 -16.31
CA VAL A 154 2.62 -3.60 -15.19
C VAL A 154 1.96 -2.25 -15.36
N ASN A 155 1.98 -1.70 -16.57
CA ASN A 155 1.35 -0.42 -16.87
C ASN A 155 -0.16 -0.50 -16.66
N GLU A 156 -0.83 -1.47 -17.28
CA GLU A 156 -2.28 -1.68 -17.17
C GLU A 156 -2.73 -1.83 -15.71
N LEU A 157 -1.99 -2.61 -14.92
CA LEU A 157 -2.28 -2.78 -13.50
C LEU A 157 -2.02 -1.51 -12.69
N GLY A 158 -0.88 -0.84 -12.95
CA GLY A 158 -0.51 0.39 -12.27
C GLY A 158 -1.48 1.54 -12.51
N GLN A 159 -2.01 1.67 -13.73
CA GLN A 159 -3.04 2.67 -14.06
C GLN A 159 -4.27 2.54 -13.15
N VAL A 160 -4.71 1.31 -12.86
CA VAL A 160 -5.85 1.07 -11.97
C VAL A 160 -5.46 1.29 -10.51
N LEU A 161 -4.36 0.70 -10.04
CA LEU A 161 -3.98 0.71 -8.63
C LEU A 161 -3.58 2.09 -8.09
N PHE A 162 -3.05 2.98 -8.95
CA PHE A 162 -2.49 4.27 -8.54
C PHE A 162 -3.32 5.48 -8.96
N ALA A 163 -4.50 5.26 -9.56
CA ALA A 163 -5.40 6.32 -10.04
C ALA A 163 -5.78 7.37 -8.98
N LYS A 164 -5.71 7.01 -7.69
CA LYS A 164 -6.13 7.87 -6.55
C LYS A 164 -4.96 8.29 -5.65
N THR A 165 -3.73 8.15 -6.12
CA THR A 165 -2.52 8.26 -5.28
C THR A 165 -1.74 9.56 -5.53
N GLY A 166 -2.30 10.52 -6.27
CA GLY A 166 -1.62 11.78 -6.59
C GLY A 166 -1.46 12.71 -5.36
N PRO A 167 -0.48 13.66 -5.37
CA PRO A 167 -0.16 14.48 -4.19
C PRO A 167 -1.35 15.25 -3.58
N LYS A 168 -2.21 15.82 -4.43
CA LYS A 168 -3.42 16.53 -3.99
C LYS A 168 -4.41 15.60 -3.30
N ASP A 169 -4.59 14.39 -3.84
CA ASP A 169 -5.48 13.39 -3.25
C ASP A 169 -4.96 12.91 -1.90
N LEU A 170 -3.64 12.69 -1.78
CA LEU A 170 -3.01 12.27 -0.53
C LEU A 170 -3.10 13.32 0.57
N THR A 171 -2.94 14.61 0.25
CA THR A 171 -3.11 15.68 1.24
C THR A 171 -4.55 15.73 1.76
N VAL A 172 -5.54 15.63 0.87
CA VAL A 172 -6.96 15.60 1.28
C VAL A 172 -7.26 14.36 2.11
N LEU A 173 -6.78 13.20 1.67
CA LEU A 173 -6.97 11.92 2.33
C LEU A 173 -6.32 11.87 3.72
N SER A 174 -5.14 12.46 3.92
CA SER A 174 -4.47 12.49 5.23
C SER A 174 -5.30 13.19 6.31
N LYS A 175 -6.16 14.12 5.90
CA LYS A 175 -7.03 14.92 6.78
C LYS A 175 -8.44 14.34 6.91
N SER A 176 -8.80 13.32 6.13
CA SER A 176 -10.15 12.74 6.13
C SER A 176 -10.41 11.92 7.41
N GLU A 177 -11.67 11.65 7.74
CA GLU A 177 -12.04 10.80 8.88
C GLU A 177 -11.52 9.36 8.71
N ASN A 178 -11.68 8.80 7.51
CA ASN A 178 -11.13 7.51 7.11
C ASN A 178 -10.02 7.72 6.05
N PRO A 179 -8.73 7.76 6.47
CA PRO A 179 -7.61 8.01 5.58
C PRO A 179 -7.15 6.75 4.81
N ILE A 180 -7.87 5.63 4.95
CA ILE A 180 -7.52 4.36 4.29
C ILE A 180 -8.28 4.26 2.97
N VAL A 181 -7.54 3.97 1.90
CA VAL A 181 -8.11 3.69 0.58
C VAL A 181 -7.84 2.25 0.21
N GLU A 182 -8.86 1.61 -0.35
CA GLU A 182 -8.76 0.29 -0.98
C GLU A 182 -9.07 0.44 -2.48
N VAL A 183 -8.17 -0.09 -3.32
CA VAL A 183 -8.32 -0.15 -4.77
C VAL A 183 -8.16 -1.59 -5.22
N ASN A 184 -9.18 -2.12 -5.86
CA ASN A 184 -9.17 -3.46 -6.44
C ASN A 184 -8.99 -3.35 -7.95
N ALA A 185 -8.15 -4.21 -8.51
CA ALA A 185 -7.91 -4.29 -9.95
C ALA A 185 -8.03 -5.73 -10.43
N GLU A 186 -8.40 -5.85 -11.70
CA GLU A 186 -8.41 -7.10 -12.45
C GLU A 186 -7.88 -6.80 -13.85
N VAL A 187 -6.80 -7.47 -14.24
CA VAL A 187 -6.14 -7.27 -15.52
C VAL A 187 -6.01 -8.62 -16.23
N PRO A 188 -6.44 -8.74 -17.50
CA PRO A 188 -6.25 -9.95 -18.28
C PRO A 188 -4.77 -10.17 -18.62
N THR A 189 -4.42 -11.44 -18.80
CA THR A 189 -3.13 -11.88 -19.35
C THR A 189 -3.40 -12.87 -20.48
N GLN A 190 -2.36 -13.27 -21.22
CA GLN A 190 -2.50 -14.21 -22.34
C GLN A 190 -3.28 -15.48 -21.98
N ASP A 191 -3.02 -16.05 -20.80
CA ASP A 191 -3.56 -17.35 -20.38
C ASP A 191 -4.32 -17.30 -19.06
N GLY A 192 -4.75 -16.12 -18.61
CA GLY A 192 -5.37 -15.96 -17.30
C GLY A 192 -5.60 -14.52 -16.86
N PHE A 193 -5.66 -14.29 -15.53
CA PHE A 193 -5.97 -12.99 -14.95
C PHE A 193 -5.09 -12.71 -13.74
N ILE A 194 -4.81 -11.42 -13.52
CA ILE A 194 -4.24 -10.90 -12.29
C ILE A 194 -5.34 -10.17 -11.54
N HIS A 195 -5.63 -10.61 -10.31
CA HIS A 195 -6.40 -9.85 -9.35
C HIS A 195 -5.46 -9.15 -8.39
N ALA A 196 -5.73 -7.89 -8.10
CA ALA A 196 -4.91 -7.11 -7.20
C ALA A 196 -5.77 -6.31 -6.23
N CYS A 197 -5.24 -6.09 -5.03
CA CYS A 197 -5.79 -5.17 -4.06
C CYS A 197 -4.65 -4.31 -3.53
N HIS A 198 -4.80 -3.00 -3.62
CA HIS A 198 -3.90 -2.00 -3.07
C HIS A 198 -4.62 -1.27 -1.93
N VAL A 199 -4.11 -1.40 -0.71
CA VAL A 199 -4.64 -0.73 0.48
C VAL A 199 -3.58 0.22 1.00
N TYR A 200 -3.91 1.48 1.19
CA TYR A 200 -2.92 2.48 1.60
C TYR A 200 -3.51 3.61 2.43
N TYR A 201 -2.62 4.33 3.12
CA TYR A 201 -2.92 5.63 3.71
C TYR A 201 -1.70 6.56 3.65
N PRO A 202 -1.91 7.88 3.53
CA PRO A 202 -0.85 8.86 3.52
C PRO A 202 -0.36 9.19 4.94
N ILE A 203 0.95 9.37 5.09
CA ILE A 203 1.59 9.91 6.29
C ILE A 203 2.12 11.31 5.96
N PRO A 204 1.60 12.37 6.60
CA PRO A 204 2.05 13.73 6.35
C PRO A 204 3.49 13.92 6.86
N MET A 205 4.35 14.49 6.03
CA MET A 205 5.78 14.67 6.33
C MET A 205 6.14 16.09 6.79
N GLY A 206 5.23 17.07 6.66
CA GLY A 206 5.33 18.39 7.31
C GLY A 206 6.50 19.30 6.88
N ASN A 207 7.24 18.98 5.83
CA ASN A 207 8.46 19.69 5.41
C ASN A 207 8.22 20.89 4.47
N GLY A 208 7.18 21.69 4.72
CA GLY A 208 6.92 22.97 4.04
C GLY A 208 6.26 22.90 2.66
N GLU A 209 6.36 21.75 2.00
CA GLU A 209 5.49 21.34 0.90
C GLU A 209 4.51 20.29 1.47
N GLU A 210 3.28 20.19 0.95
CA GLU A 210 2.28 19.20 1.39
C GLU A 210 2.69 17.77 0.99
N ARG A 211 3.88 17.33 1.40
CA ARG A 211 4.48 16.04 1.07
C ARG A 211 3.92 15.00 2.02
N ASN A 212 3.51 13.90 1.43
CA ASN A 212 3.08 12.70 2.14
C ASN A 212 3.99 11.56 1.73
N SER A 213 4.28 10.65 2.64
CA SER A 213 4.70 9.29 2.28
C SER A 213 3.46 8.39 2.24
N LEU A 214 3.54 7.26 1.54
CA LEU A 214 2.44 6.30 1.41
C LEU A 214 2.79 5.01 2.13
N HIS A 215 2.11 4.72 3.24
CA HIS A 215 2.18 3.40 3.84
C HIS A 215 1.13 2.52 3.17
N SER A 216 1.57 1.44 2.56
CA SER A 216 0.76 0.66 1.63
C SER A 216 1.00 -0.84 1.74
N ALA A 217 -0.04 -1.61 1.42
CA ALA A 217 0.02 -3.02 1.10
C ALA A 217 -0.57 -3.28 -0.30
N ILE A 218 0.12 -4.10 -1.10
CA ILE A 218 -0.41 -4.65 -2.35
C ILE A 218 -0.46 -6.17 -2.22
N ARG A 219 -1.60 -6.78 -2.57
CA ARG A 219 -1.71 -8.24 -2.77
C ARG A 219 -2.00 -8.50 -4.24
N LEU A 220 -1.29 -9.46 -4.83
CA LEU A 220 -1.52 -9.96 -6.18
C LEU A 220 -1.89 -11.44 -6.13
N SER A 221 -2.88 -11.83 -6.92
CA SER A 221 -3.25 -13.22 -7.20
C SER A 221 -3.29 -13.41 -8.71
N TYR A 222 -2.29 -14.10 -9.23
CA TYR A 222 -2.17 -14.43 -10.64
C TYR A 222 -2.62 -15.86 -10.87
N THR A 223 -3.64 -16.06 -11.69
CA THR A 223 -4.09 -17.39 -12.10
C THR A 223 -3.91 -17.56 -13.59
N THR A 224 -3.26 -18.66 -13.99
CA THR A 224 -3.00 -19.01 -15.39
C THR A 224 -3.32 -20.48 -15.65
N LYS A 225 -3.48 -20.85 -16.92
CA LYS A 225 -3.58 -22.26 -17.33
C LYS A 225 -2.22 -22.94 -17.18
N ALA A 226 -2.24 -24.20 -16.73
CA ALA A 226 -1.06 -25.03 -16.49
C ALA A 226 -0.52 -25.69 -17.75
#